data_AF-A0A6S6TDY2-F1
#
_entry.id   AF-A0A6S6TDY2-F1
#
_cell.length_a   1.000
_cell.length_b   1.000
_cell.length_c   1.000
_cell.angle_alpha   90.00
_cell.angle_beta   90.00
_cell.angle_gamma   90.00
#
_symmetry.space_group_name_H-M   'P 1'
#
loop_
_entity.id
_entity.type
_entity.pdbx_description
1 polymer ?
#
loop_
_entity_poly.entity_id
_entity_poly.type
_entity_poly.pdbx_seq_one_letter_code
_entity_poly.pdbx_strand_id
1 'polypeptide(L)'
;SLFFAFVPFLGTGDFNAFLFITIFTGFSLGADMALPASIQADVAQEAKKEVSGTLFGFFAMLTKLALALGVGVSFGILGLFDFSTENPTADSLIVLALLYALLPIVLKVVAIFLLSKYKETV
;
A
#
# COMPACT_ATOMS: atom_id res chain seq x y z
N SER A 1 6.09 -5.06 3.69
CA SER A 1 5.57 -6.12 4.58
C SER A 1 5.78 -7.47 3.93
N LEU A 2 6.91 -8.11 4.21
CA LEU A 2 7.34 -9.38 3.59
C LEU A 2 6.35 -10.54 3.87
N PHE A 3 5.63 -10.46 4.99
CA PHE A 3 4.66 -11.46 5.42
C PHE A 3 3.45 -11.64 4.48
N PHE A 4 3.09 -10.62 3.69
CA PHE A 4 1.97 -10.72 2.74
C PHE A 4 2.29 -11.64 1.55
N ALA A 5 3.58 -11.91 1.28
CA ALA A 5 4.01 -12.83 0.23
C ALA A 5 3.65 -14.30 0.52
N PHE A 6 3.32 -14.63 1.78
CA PHE A 6 2.88 -15.98 2.18
C PHE A 6 1.37 -16.20 2.02
N VAL A 7 0.58 -15.15 1.80
CA VAL A 7 -0.87 -15.23 1.58
C VAL A 7 -1.27 -16.13 0.40
N PRO A 8 -0.62 -16.08 -0.78
CA PRO A 8 -0.98 -16.97 -1.90
C PRO A 8 -0.68 -18.46 -1.64
N PHE A 9 0.07 -18.81 -0.58
CA PHE A 9 0.31 -20.20 -0.17
C PHE A 9 -0.76 -20.75 0.79
N LEU A 10 -1.73 -19.94 1.22
CA LEU A 10 -2.81 -20.39 2.10
C LEU A 10 -3.94 -21.06 1.32
N GLY A 11 -4.34 -22.25 1.75
CA GLY A 11 -5.50 -22.96 1.24
C GLY A 11 -6.81 -22.53 1.92
N THR A 12 -7.94 -22.88 1.31
CA THR A 12 -9.28 -22.62 1.85
C THR A 12 -9.47 -23.37 3.18
N GLY A 13 -9.61 -22.63 4.28
CA GLY A 13 -9.80 -23.18 5.64
C GLY A 13 -8.70 -22.85 6.65
N ASP A 14 -7.59 -22.23 6.22
CA ASP A 14 -6.42 -21.96 7.08
C ASP A 14 -6.53 -20.62 7.84
N PHE A 15 -7.62 -20.46 8.59
CA PHE A 15 -7.96 -19.22 9.30
C PHE A 15 -6.88 -18.81 10.32
N ASN A 16 -6.30 -19.78 11.03
CA ASN A 16 -5.29 -19.50 12.04
C ASN A 16 -4.00 -18.95 11.41
N ALA A 17 -3.53 -19.54 10.32
CA ALA A 17 -2.38 -19.02 9.58
C ALA A 17 -2.65 -17.60 9.03
N PHE A 18 -3.85 -17.36 8.52
CA PHE A 18 -4.25 -16.05 8.01
C PHE A 18 -4.30 -15.00 9.13
N LEU A 19 -4.80 -15.38 10.32
CA LEU A 19 -4.86 -14.51 11.49
C LEU A 19 -3.46 -14.07 11.92
N PHE A 20 -2.51 -15.00 12.00
CA PHE A 20 -1.13 -14.67 12.34
C PHE A 20 -0.51 -13.72 11.30
N ILE A 21 -0.64 -14.03 10.00
CA ILE A 21 -0.13 -13.16 8.94
C ILE A 21 -0.73 -11.76 9.05
N THR A 22 -2.04 -11.65 9.30
CA THR A 22 -2.77 -10.38 9.42
C THR A 22 -2.31 -9.57 10.62
N ILE A 23 -2.08 -10.20 11.78
CA ILE A 23 -1.57 -9.51 12.97
C ILE A 23 -0.18 -8.92 12.68
N PHE A 24 0.75 -9.73 12.19
CA PHE A 24 2.12 -9.28 11.92
C PHE A 24 2.19 -8.24 10.79
N THR A 25 1.37 -8.38 9.74
CA THR A 25 1.27 -7.34 8.71
C THR A 25 0.61 -6.07 9.24
N GLY A 26 -0.36 -6.16 10.13
CA GLY A 26 -0.97 -5.01 10.81
C GLY A 26 0.05 -4.19 11.61
N PHE A 27 0.94 -4.86 12.37
CA PHE A 27 2.04 -4.18 13.07
C PHE A 27 3.01 -3.48 12.10
N SER A 28 3.39 -4.16 11.01
CA SER A 28 4.25 -3.57 9.98
C SER A 28 3.57 -2.38 9.29
N LEU A 29 2.26 -2.46 9.02
CA LEU A 29 1.49 -1.38 8.41
C LEU A 29 1.41 -0.18 9.36
N GLY A 30 1.24 -0.41 10.66
CA GLY A 30 1.24 0.65 11.68
C GLY A 30 2.56 1.43 11.70
N ALA A 31 3.70 0.74 11.62
CA ALA A 31 5.00 1.38 11.50
C ALA A 31 5.14 2.19 10.19
N ASP A 32 4.68 1.63 9.06
CA ASP A 32 4.68 2.31 7.76
C ASP A 32 3.81 3.58 7.76
N MET A 33 2.74 3.64 8.56
CA MET A 33 1.91 4.84 8.72
C MET A 33 2.49 5.86 9.70
N ALA A 34 3.23 5.41 10.72
CA ALA A 34 3.84 6.29 11.72
C ALA A 34 5.08 7.03 11.20
N LEU A 35 5.88 6.38 10.34
CA LEU A 35 7.13 6.93 9.81
C LEU A 35 6.95 8.25 9.04
N PRO A 36 6.01 8.39 8.08
CA PRO A 36 5.82 9.64 7.35
C PRO A 36 5.35 10.79 8.23
N ALA A 37 4.51 10.50 9.23
CA ALA A 37 4.03 11.50 10.19
C ALA A 37 5.17 12.03 11.06
N SER A 38 6.09 11.15 11.49
CA SER A 38 7.30 11.55 12.22
C SER A 38 8.22 12.42 11.36
N ILE A 39 8.52 11.99 10.13
CA ILE A 39 9.36 12.77 9.18
C ILE A 39 8.74 14.14 8.91
N GLN A 40 7.42 14.20 8.75
CA GLN A 40 6.70 15.45 8.53
C GLN A 40 6.77 16.38 9.74
N ALA A 41 6.69 15.85 10.96
CA ALA A 41 6.84 16.63 12.19
C ALA A 41 8.25 17.22 12.32
N ASP A 42 9.29 16.44 12.00
CA ASP A 42 10.68 16.88 12.03
C ASP A 42 10.94 17.99 10.99
N VAL A 43 10.51 17.79 9.74
CA VAL A 43 10.65 18.79 8.67
C VAL A 43 9.86 20.06 8.98
N ALA A 44 8.68 19.95 9.59
CA ALA A 44 7.88 21.10 10.02
C ALA A 44 8.50 21.88 11.19
N GLN A 45 9.35 21.24 12.00
CA GLN A 45 10.07 21.87 13.09
C GLN A 45 11.32 22.61 12.58
N GLU A 46 11.97 22.07 11.55
CA GLU A 46 13.17 22.63 10.93
C GLU A 46 12.86 23.75 9.92
N ALA A 47 11.82 23.57 9.11
CA ALA A 47 11.26 24.64 8.27
C ALA A 47 10.35 25.52 9.13
N LYS A 48 10.81 26.75 9.46
CA LYS A 48 10.05 27.79 10.19
C LYS A 48 8.53 27.64 9.99
N LYS A 49 7.78 27.59 11.10
CA LYS A 49 6.33 27.29 11.26
C LYS A 49 5.36 27.66 10.12
N GLU A 50 5.67 28.63 9.27
CA GLU A 50 4.83 29.09 8.16
C GLU A 50 4.63 28.05 7.05
N VAL A 51 5.52 27.08 6.85
CA VAL A 51 5.42 26.11 5.72
C VAL A 51 4.80 24.76 6.14
N SER A 52 4.60 24.53 7.44
CA SER A 52 4.10 23.26 8.00
C SER A 52 2.70 22.89 7.48
N GLY A 53 1.78 23.87 7.40
CA GLY A 53 0.41 23.64 6.92
C GLY A 53 0.34 23.23 5.45
N THR A 54 1.19 23.81 4.60
CA THR A 54 1.25 23.50 3.17
C THR A 54 1.84 22.11 2.92
N LEU A 55 2.89 21.73 3.66
CA LEU A 55 3.46 20.38 3.62
C LEU A 55 2.45 19.32 4.07
N PHE A 56 1.67 19.60 5.11
CA PHE A 56 0.58 18.72 5.56
C PHE A 56 -0.51 18.56 4.48
N GLY A 57 -0.94 19.68 3.88
CA GLY A 57 -1.91 19.67 2.80
C GLY A 57 -1.45 18.87 1.59
N PHE A 58 -0.19 19.02 1.17
CA PHE A 58 0.38 18.29 0.04
C PHE A 58 0.47 16.79 0.31
N PHE A 59 0.89 16.40 1.52
CA PHE A 59 0.96 14.99 1.92
C PHE A 59 -0.43 14.32 1.97
N ALA A 60 -1.43 15.03 2.52
CA ALA A 60 -2.81 14.55 2.53
C ALA A 60 -3.39 14.42 1.11
N MET A 61 -3.09 15.38 0.23
CA MET A 61 -3.47 15.32 -1.19
C MET A 61 -2.85 14.11 -1.89
N LEU A 62 -1.54 13.89 -1.72
CA LEU A 62 -0.84 12.74 -2.29
C LEU A 62 -1.41 11.41 -1.80
N THR A 63 -1.75 11.32 -0.51
CA THR A 63 -2.35 10.10 0.07
C THR A 63 -3.71 9.80 -0.56
N LYS A 64 -4.56 10.82 -0.71
CA LYS A 64 -5.87 10.68 -1.35
C LYS A 64 -5.74 10.37 -2.85
N LEU A 65 -4.80 11.00 -3.53
CA LEU A 65 -4.51 10.75 -4.94
C LEU A 65 -4.02 9.31 -5.16
N ALA A 66 -3.11 8.82 -4.32
CA ALA A 66 -2.62 7.45 -4.37
C ALA A 66 -3.76 6.44 -4.14
N LEU A 67 -4.66 6.71 -3.19
CA LEU A 67 -5.83 5.87 -2.94
C LEU A 67 -6.80 5.87 -4.13
N ALA A 68 -7.09 7.04 -4.68
CA ALA A 68 -7.97 7.18 -5.85
C ALA A 68 -7.39 6.49 -7.09
N LEU A 69 -6.09 6.64 -7.35
CA LEU A 69 -5.40 5.96 -8.44
C LEU A 69 -5.35 4.44 -8.21
N GLY A 70 -5.10 3.99 -6.98
CA GLY A 70 -5.10 2.58 -6.64
C GLY A 70 -6.46 1.92 -6.92
N VAL A 71 -7.54 2.55 -6.45
CA VAL A 71 -8.92 2.10 -6.72
C VAL A 71 -9.22 2.19 -8.22
N GLY A 72 -8.95 3.33 -8.86
CA GLY A 72 -9.25 3.55 -10.27
C GLY A 72 -8.55 2.58 -11.21
N VAL A 73 -7.27 2.30 -11.00
CA VAL A 73 -6.51 1.31 -11.78
C VAL A 73 -7.02 -0.10 -11.50
N SER A 74 -7.29 -0.44 -10.24
CA SER A 74 -7.76 -1.78 -9.87
C SER A 74 -9.12 -2.10 -10.48
N PHE A 75 -10.09 -1.20 -10.32
CA PHE A 75 -11.42 -1.35 -10.91
C PHE A 75 -11.40 -1.23 -12.44
N GLY A 76 -10.53 -0.38 -13.00
CA GLY A 76 -10.36 -0.28 -14.44
C GLY A 76 -9.89 -1.60 -15.06
N ILE A 77 -8.91 -2.26 -14.44
CA ILE A 77 -8.43 -3.57 -14.88
C ILE A 77 -9.52 -4.62 -14.67
N LEU A 78 -10.20 -4.66 -13.53
CA LEU A 78 -11.30 -5.61 -13.28
C LEU A 78 -12.46 -5.46 -14.28
N GLY A 79 -12.76 -4.23 -14.71
CA GLY A 79 -13.77 -3.95 -15.73
C GLY A 79 -13.40 -4.48 -17.12
N LEU A 80 -12.11 -4.60 -17.45
CA LEU A 80 -11.67 -5.21 -18.71
C LEU A 80 -11.83 -6.74 -18.73
N PHE A 81 -11.96 -7.37 -17.56
CA PHE A 81 -12.11 -8.81 -17.41
C PHE A 81 -13.56 -9.23 -17.06
N ASP A 82 -14.55 -8.36 -17.34
CA ASP A 82 -15.99 -8.57 -17.08
C ASP A 82 -16.27 -9.11 -15.66
N PHE A 83 -15.55 -8.59 -14.65
CA PHE A 83 -15.68 -9.04 -13.28
C PHE A 83 -17.12 -8.82 -12.77
N SER A 84 -17.84 -9.92 -12.53
CA SER A 84 -19.17 -9.92 -11.89
C SER A 84 -19.10 -10.54 -10.51
N THR A 85 -19.60 -9.81 -9.51
CA THR A 85 -19.68 -10.27 -8.10
C THR A 85 -20.65 -11.44 -7.92
N GLU A 86 -21.59 -11.63 -8.85
CA GLU A 86 -22.63 -12.67 -8.79
C GLU A 86 -22.17 -14.02 -9.35
N ASN A 87 -21.18 -14.05 -10.25
CA ASN A 87 -20.67 -15.29 -10.84
C ASN A 87 -19.15 -15.21 -11.10
N PRO A 88 -18.34 -15.20 -10.02
CA PRO A 88 -16.89 -15.02 -10.14
C PRO A 88 -16.27 -16.20 -10.89
N THR A 89 -15.72 -15.94 -12.08
CA THR A 89 -14.98 -16.93 -12.85
C THR A 89 -13.59 -17.12 -12.24
N ALA A 90 -13.00 -18.32 -12.37
CA ALA A 90 -11.69 -18.63 -11.77
C ALA A 90 -10.60 -17.63 -12.18
N ASP A 91 -10.61 -17.16 -13.44
CA ASP A 91 -9.67 -16.15 -13.94
C ASP A 91 -9.85 -14.80 -13.25
N SER A 92 -11.08 -14.35 -13.03
CA SER A 92 -11.36 -13.05 -12.40
C SER A 92 -10.96 -13.03 -10.91
N LEU A 93 -11.02 -14.17 -10.22
CA LEU A 93 -10.50 -14.31 -8.85
C LEU A 93 -8.97 -14.26 -8.80
N ILE A 94 -8.28 -14.86 -9.78
CA ILE A 94 -6.82 -14.79 -9.90
C ILE A 94 -6.38 -13.35 -10.18
N VAL A 95 -7.06 -12.66 -11.10
CA VAL A 95 -6.79 -11.24 -11.41
C VAL A 95 -7.02 -10.36 -10.18
N LEU A 96 -8.10 -10.59 -9.43
CA LEU A 96 -8.37 -9.87 -8.17
C LEU A 96 -7.27 -10.13 -7.13
N ALA A 97 -6.85 -11.38 -6.95
CA ALA A 97 -5.77 -11.73 -6.02
C ALA A 97 -4.43 -11.08 -6.43
N LEU A 98 -4.11 -11.05 -7.73
CA LEU A 98 -2.93 -10.39 -8.27
C LEU A 98 -3.00 -8.87 -8.07
N LEU A 99 -4.13 -8.24 -8.35
CA LEU A 99 -4.32 -6.80 -8.12
C LEU A 99 -4.23 -6.45 -6.62
N TYR A 100 -4.81 -7.28 -5.77
CA TYR A 100 -4.84 -7.05 -4.33
C TYR A 100 -3.49 -7.30 -3.65
N ALA A 101 -2.72 -8.30 -4.10
CA ALA A 101 -1.46 -8.67 -3.46
C ALA A 101 -0.22 -8.18 -4.21
N LEU A 102 -0.15 -8.36 -5.53
CA LEU A 102 1.05 -8.08 -6.33
C LEU A 102 1.25 -6.58 -6.55
N LEU A 103 0.19 -5.86 -6.91
CA LEU A 103 0.25 -4.42 -7.20
C LEU A 103 0.80 -3.58 -6.03
N PRO A 104 0.32 -3.71 -4.78
CA PRO A 104 0.89 -2.98 -3.66
C PRO A 104 2.33 -3.40 -3.32
N ILE A 105 2.71 -4.65 -3.59
CA ILE A 105 4.09 -5.11 -3.42
C ILE A 105 5.01 -4.41 -4.43
N VAL A 106 4.65 -4.37 -5.71
CA VAL A 106 5.44 -3.69 -6.75
C VAL A 106 5.59 -2.21 -6.43
N LEU A 107 4.51 -1.54 -6.02
CA LEU A 107 4.56 -0.13 -5.60
C LEU A 107 5.49 0.07 -4.39
N LYS A 108 5.45 -0.81 -3.38
CA LYS A 108 6.38 -0.76 -2.24
C LYS A 108 7.84 -0.95 -2.68
N VAL A 109 8.12 -1.88 -3.60
CA VAL A 109 9.49 -2.09 -4.11
C VAL A 109 10.00 -0.86 -4.85
N VAL A 110 9.17 -0.23 -5.68
CA VAL A 110 9.53 1.02 -6.37
C VAL A 110 9.80 2.14 -5.36
N ALA A 111 8.97 2.27 -4.32
CA ALA A 111 9.18 3.25 -3.26
C ALA A 111 10.50 3.01 -2.50
N ILE A 112 10.80 1.76 -2.14
CA ILE A 112 12.07 1.37 -1.51
C ILE A 112 13.25 1.68 -2.43
N PHE A 113 13.13 1.40 -3.73
CA PHE A 113 14.18 1.70 -4.69
C PHE A 113 14.43 3.20 -4.83
N LEU A 114 13.37 4.02 -4.89
CA LEU A 114 13.47 5.48 -4.93
C LEU A 114 14.09 6.04 -3.65
N LEU A 115 13.69 5.54 -2.47
CA LEU A 115 14.28 5.92 -1.18
C LEU A 115 15.74 5.47 -1.06
N SER A 116 16.07 4.26 -1.53
CA SER A 116 17.45 3.76 -1.53
C SER A 116 18.36 4.55 -2.47
N LYS A 117 17.80 5.19 -3.50
CA LYS A 117 18.53 6.10 -4.39
C LYS A 117 18.72 7.48 -3.77
N TYR A 118 17.91 7.84 -2.77
CA TYR A 118 18.10 8.99 -1.90
C TYR A 118 19.17 8.68 -0.84
N LYS A 119 20.38 8.37 -1.31
CA LYS A 119 21.56 8.23 -0.46
C LYS A 119 22.18 9.62 -0.31
N GLU A 120 22.32 10.02 0.95
CA GLU A 120 22.79 11.32 1.43
C GLU A 120 23.86 11.95 0.52
N THR A 121 23.54 13.09 -0.09
CA THR A 121 24.54 14.16 -0.25
C THR A 121 24.69 14.82 1.12
N VAL A 122 25.56 14.24 1.95
CA VAL A 122 26.28 14.99 2.98
C VAL A 122 27.38 15.79 2.30
#